data_AF-A0A6A6E2X9-F1
#
_entry.id   AF-A0A6A6E2X9-F1
#
_cell.length_a   1.000
_cell.length_b   1.000
_cell.length_c   1.000
_cell.angle_alpha   90.00
_cell.angle_beta   90.00
_cell.angle_gamma   90.00
#
_symmetry.space_group_name_H-M   'P 1'
#
loop_
_entity.id
_entity.type
_entity.pdbx_description
1 polymer ?
#
loop_
_entity_poly.entity_id
_entity_poly.type
_entity_poly.pdbx_seq_one_letter_code
_entity_poly.pdbx_strand_id
1 'polypeptide(L)'
;MNDTIQPHLNLTTPQQPLTSHLSPEQFTALWQKCTTNNPSVFTRYLSTLSPLKPSPADLNHCLSTALSYGPHYAVMQHLITQHNVPVSGNMLVDAVQMAIPISEKTTLLDFLLDEGGWDINAQVNGWNTLLNYATKDVELVKYLLNRGANPNLGPVVGVAVSMYGASQLVANSGAVLATAVREGNREVVDMLVQQGAVLANASAVHCAVEKGDEAMLVRVLGLGADVDEKDTFAVFGTRTVGTPLVRAVRENKVNMVTVLLKNGASVREKGRGGLSVVEMVKMGWVDDYIRKAVEAWAKED
;
A
#
# COMPACT_ATOMS: atom_id res chain seq x y z
N MET A 1 5.64 -30.41 21.25
CA MET A 1 5.13 -30.66 19.89
C MET A 1 4.21 -29.49 19.57
N ASN A 2 4.78 -28.43 19.01
CA ASN A 2 4.00 -27.30 18.51
C ASN A 2 4.59 -27.03 17.13
N ASP A 3 3.82 -27.40 16.12
CA ASP A 3 4.15 -27.25 14.72
C ASP A 3 4.28 -25.76 14.39
N THR A 4 5.53 -25.30 14.27
CA THR A 4 5.85 -24.06 13.57
C THR A 4 5.47 -24.25 12.11
N ILE A 5 4.35 -23.66 11.72
CA ILE A 5 3.94 -23.50 10.32
C ILE A 5 4.97 -22.57 9.68
N GLN A 6 5.99 -23.16 9.06
CA GLN A 6 6.85 -22.47 8.10
C GLN A 6 6.06 -22.32 6.80
N PRO A 7 5.84 -21.10 6.26
CA PRO A 7 5.45 -20.96 4.88
C PRO A 7 6.69 -21.27 4.04
N HIS A 8 6.88 -22.55 3.72
CA HIS A 8 7.92 -23.01 2.80
C HIS A 8 7.65 -22.43 1.40
N LEU A 9 8.34 -21.34 1.06
CA LEU A 9 8.75 -21.15 -0.33
C LEU A 9 9.66 -22.33 -0.67
N ASN A 10 9.10 -23.31 -1.38
CA ASN A 10 9.81 -24.48 -1.93
C ASN A 10 10.90 -24.01 -2.92
N LEU A 11 12.05 -23.58 -2.41
CA LEU A 11 13.26 -23.37 -3.20
C LEU A 11 14.14 -24.59 -3.01
N THR A 12 13.93 -25.62 -3.83
CA THR A 12 14.75 -26.85 -3.80
C THR A 12 16.12 -26.64 -4.45
N THR A 13 16.31 -25.57 -5.23
CA THR A 13 17.61 -25.11 -5.75
C THR A 13 17.65 -23.59 -5.87
N PRO A 14 18.71 -22.91 -5.39
CA PRO A 14 18.82 -21.47 -5.52
C PRO A 14 19.18 -21.09 -6.97
N GLN A 15 18.48 -20.11 -7.53
CA GLN A 15 18.81 -19.58 -8.84
C GLN A 15 20.01 -18.63 -8.71
N GLN A 16 21.12 -19.02 -9.34
CA GLN A 16 22.34 -18.22 -9.35
C GLN A 16 22.13 -16.91 -10.14
N PRO A 17 22.52 -15.76 -9.58
CA PRO A 17 22.49 -14.49 -10.30
C PRO A 17 23.33 -14.57 -11.59
N LEU A 18 22.85 -13.97 -12.68
CA LEU A 18 23.58 -13.93 -13.95
C LEU A 18 24.94 -13.23 -13.85
N THR A 19 25.09 -12.32 -12.88
CA THR A 19 26.32 -11.58 -12.61
C THR A 19 27.25 -12.30 -11.63
N SER A 20 26.87 -13.49 -11.17
CA SER A 20 27.70 -14.30 -10.28
C SER A 20 28.96 -14.78 -10.99
N HIS A 21 30.08 -14.74 -10.29
CA HIS A 21 31.36 -15.28 -10.76
C HIS A 21 31.70 -16.63 -10.10
N LEU A 22 30.81 -17.14 -9.24
CA LEU A 22 30.96 -18.42 -8.58
C LEU A 22 30.56 -19.57 -9.51
N SER A 23 31.07 -20.78 -9.30
CA SER A 23 30.47 -21.97 -9.91
C SER A 23 29.08 -22.23 -9.29
N PRO A 24 28.19 -22.97 -9.96
CA PRO A 24 26.90 -23.36 -9.39
C PRO A 24 27.03 -24.07 -8.03
N GLU A 25 28.06 -24.90 -7.84
CA GLU A 25 28.35 -25.58 -6.58
C GLU A 25 28.80 -24.59 -5.51
N GLN A 26 29.68 -23.65 -5.86
CA GLN A 26 30.15 -22.60 -4.95
C GLN A 26 29.00 -21.67 -4.53
N PHE A 27 28.12 -21.31 -5.46
CA PHE A 27 26.94 -20.50 -5.16
C PHE A 27 25.94 -21.26 -4.29
N THR A 28 25.68 -22.53 -4.58
CA THR A 28 24.80 -23.37 -3.75
C THR A 28 25.33 -23.51 -2.33
N ALA A 29 26.65 -23.72 -2.18
CA ALA A 29 27.28 -23.77 -0.87
C ALA A 29 27.25 -22.42 -0.13
N LEU A 30 27.38 -21.29 -0.84
CA LEU A 30 27.18 -19.94 -0.27
C LEU A 30 25.76 -19.82 0.28
N TRP A 31 24.76 -20.11 -0.56
CA TRP A 31 23.35 -20.05 -0.22
C TRP A 31 23.02 -20.89 1.02
N GLN A 32 23.54 -22.12 1.11
CA GLN A 32 23.39 -22.97 2.30
C GLN A 32 24.00 -22.35 3.57
N LYS A 33 25.01 -21.49 3.47
CA LYS A 33 25.57 -20.81 4.66
C LYS A 33 24.68 -19.64 5.08
N CYS A 34 24.03 -18.98 4.12
CA CYS A 34 23.07 -17.89 4.35
C CYS A 34 21.78 -18.36 5.04
N THR A 35 21.41 -19.63 4.85
CA THR A 35 20.29 -20.26 5.58
C THR A 35 20.67 -20.66 7.00
N THR A 36 21.90 -20.41 7.45
CA THR A 36 22.30 -20.58 8.86
C THR A 36 22.36 -19.22 9.54
N ASN A 37 21.81 -19.10 10.75
CA ASN A 37 21.96 -17.89 11.58
C ASN A 37 23.36 -17.81 12.24
N ASN A 38 24.43 -18.13 11.50
CA ASN A 38 25.78 -18.22 12.02
C ASN A 38 26.80 -17.48 11.12
N PRO A 39 27.11 -16.21 11.45
CA PRO A 39 28.09 -15.41 10.72
C PRO A 39 29.45 -16.07 10.59
N SER A 40 29.91 -16.81 11.60
CA SER A 40 31.24 -17.45 11.56
C SER A 40 31.33 -18.55 10.48
N VAL A 41 30.25 -19.30 10.27
CA VAL A 41 30.18 -20.31 9.20
C VAL A 41 30.20 -19.63 7.83
N PHE A 42 29.46 -18.52 7.70
CA PHE A 42 29.45 -17.70 6.49
C PHE A 42 30.84 -17.12 6.18
N THR A 43 31.48 -16.41 7.13
CA THR A 43 32.81 -15.81 6.95
C THR A 43 33.87 -16.87 6.65
N ARG A 44 33.84 -18.03 7.33
CA ARG A 44 34.76 -19.14 7.06
C ARG A 44 34.60 -19.63 5.63
N TYR A 45 33.38 -19.80 5.15
CA TYR A 45 33.15 -20.21 3.77
C TYR A 45 33.67 -19.16 2.77
N LEU A 46 33.45 -17.87 3.01
CA LEU A 46 34.00 -16.81 2.16
C LEU A 46 35.52 -16.87 2.06
N SER A 47 36.23 -17.22 3.15
CA SER A 47 37.69 -17.36 3.12
C SER A 47 38.17 -18.49 2.20
N THR A 48 37.36 -19.54 1.99
CA THR A 48 37.69 -20.66 1.10
C THR A 48 37.54 -20.32 -0.38
N LEU A 49 36.88 -19.21 -0.73
CA LEU A 49 36.68 -18.78 -2.10
C LEU A 49 37.91 -18.05 -2.68
N SER A 50 38.89 -17.67 -1.85
CA SER A 50 40.07 -16.91 -2.29
C SER A 50 40.79 -17.58 -3.46
N PRO A 51 41.14 -16.83 -4.54
CA PRO A 51 41.07 -15.37 -4.66
C PRO A 51 39.72 -14.82 -5.16
N LEU A 52 38.75 -15.68 -5.47
CA LEU A 52 37.41 -15.28 -5.90
C LEU A 52 36.63 -14.67 -4.73
N LYS A 53 35.75 -13.73 -5.05
CA LYS A 53 34.82 -13.11 -4.10
C LYS A 53 33.40 -13.20 -4.67
N PRO A 54 32.37 -13.40 -3.82
CA PRO A 54 31.00 -13.27 -4.25
C PRO A 54 30.75 -11.87 -4.84
N SER A 55 29.94 -11.79 -5.88
CA SER A 55 29.46 -10.53 -6.43
C SER A 55 28.48 -9.87 -5.45
N PRO A 56 28.20 -8.55 -5.59
CA PRO A 56 27.14 -7.90 -4.83
C PRO A 56 25.77 -8.58 -5.00
N ALA A 57 25.50 -9.16 -6.18
CA ALA A 57 24.26 -9.88 -6.43
C ALA A 57 24.18 -11.19 -5.65
N ASP A 58 25.31 -11.89 -5.47
CA ASP A 58 25.37 -13.10 -4.64
C ASP A 58 25.09 -12.78 -3.18
N LEU A 59 25.66 -11.68 -2.66
CA LEU A 59 25.47 -11.25 -1.28
C LEU A 59 24.05 -10.69 -1.03
N ASN A 60 23.48 -9.98 -2.01
CA ASN A 60 22.06 -9.57 -1.96
C ASN A 60 21.14 -10.78 -1.92
N HIS A 61 21.40 -11.80 -2.75
CA HIS A 61 20.64 -13.05 -2.74
C HIS A 61 20.79 -13.80 -1.40
N CYS A 62 21.98 -13.75 -0.80
CA CYS A 62 22.24 -14.30 0.52
C CYS A 62 21.38 -13.60 1.59
N LEU A 63 21.29 -12.26 1.55
CA LEU A 63 20.48 -11.49 2.50
C LEU A 63 18.98 -11.77 2.35
N SER A 64 18.46 -11.82 1.11
CA SER A 64 17.06 -12.20 0.85
C SER A 64 16.75 -13.63 1.28
N THR A 65 17.70 -14.55 1.08
CA THR A 65 17.56 -15.94 1.56
C THR A 65 17.51 -15.98 3.08
N ALA A 66 18.41 -15.27 3.78
CA ALA A 66 18.41 -15.24 5.23
C ALA A 66 17.06 -14.75 5.79
N LEU A 67 16.47 -13.72 5.17
CA LEU A 67 15.13 -13.23 5.49
C LEU A 67 14.05 -14.32 5.31
N SER A 68 14.05 -15.04 4.19
CA SER A 68 13.02 -16.04 3.88
C SER A 68 13.04 -17.28 4.80
N TYR A 69 14.17 -17.57 5.45
CA TYR A 69 14.34 -18.79 6.25
C TYR A 69 14.15 -18.60 7.77
N GLY A 70 13.77 -17.40 8.23
CA GLY A 70 13.40 -17.13 9.62
C GLY A 70 14.22 -15.99 10.27
N PRO A 71 14.29 -15.90 11.61
CA PRO A 71 14.96 -14.82 12.32
C PRO A 71 16.50 -14.96 12.27
N HIS A 72 17.06 -14.95 11.07
CA HIS A 72 18.49 -15.07 10.80
C HIS A 72 19.24 -13.74 10.98
N TYR A 73 18.88 -13.01 12.04
CA TYR A 73 19.36 -11.64 12.31
C TYR A 73 20.87 -11.53 12.36
N ALA A 74 21.58 -12.54 12.90
CA ALA A 74 23.04 -12.46 13.04
C ALA A 74 23.74 -12.46 11.67
N VAL A 75 23.34 -13.36 10.76
CA VAL A 75 23.93 -13.39 9.40
C VAL A 75 23.45 -12.19 8.57
N MET A 76 22.20 -11.77 8.72
CA MET A 76 21.70 -10.54 8.08
C MET A 76 22.49 -9.31 8.53
N GLN A 77 22.73 -9.17 9.83
CA GLN A 77 23.49 -8.05 10.40
C GLN A 77 24.93 -8.07 9.90
N HIS A 78 25.55 -9.25 9.84
CA HIS A 78 26.89 -9.39 9.30
C HIS A 78 26.97 -8.98 7.82
N LEU A 79 25.98 -9.37 7.00
CA LEU A 79 25.89 -8.97 5.60
C LEU A 79 25.72 -7.45 5.45
N ILE A 80 24.80 -6.85 6.23
CA ILE A 80 24.53 -5.41 6.17
C ILE A 80 25.74 -4.61 6.64
N THR A 81 26.32 -4.94 7.80
CA THR A 81 27.35 -4.10 8.45
C THR A 81 28.78 -4.37 8.00
N GLN A 82 29.14 -5.62 7.71
CA GLN A 82 30.52 -5.98 7.34
C GLN A 82 30.73 -6.06 5.82
N HIS A 83 29.65 -6.30 5.08
CA HIS A 83 29.70 -6.42 3.62
C HIS A 83 28.94 -5.30 2.89
N ASN A 84 28.36 -4.34 3.62
CA ASN A 84 27.60 -3.20 3.07
C ASN A 84 26.51 -3.64 2.09
N VAL A 85 25.86 -4.76 2.36
CA VAL A 85 24.76 -5.27 1.54
C VAL A 85 23.53 -4.42 1.82
N PRO A 86 23.01 -3.66 0.83
CA PRO A 86 21.92 -2.72 1.08
C PRO A 86 20.59 -3.44 1.31
N VAL A 87 19.80 -2.94 2.26
CA VAL A 87 18.39 -3.33 2.39
C VAL A 87 17.61 -2.74 1.21
N SER A 88 17.01 -3.61 0.41
CA SER A 88 16.23 -3.19 -0.77
C SER A 88 14.76 -2.94 -0.43
N GLY A 89 14.09 -2.12 -1.22
CA GLY A 89 12.64 -1.91 -1.06
C GLY A 89 11.82 -3.20 -1.18
N ASN A 90 12.22 -4.11 -2.07
CA ASN A 90 11.57 -5.42 -2.22
C ASN A 90 11.62 -6.23 -0.91
N MET A 91 12.76 -6.20 -0.22
CA MET A 91 12.96 -6.89 1.05
C MET A 91 12.02 -6.39 2.15
N LEU A 92 11.78 -5.08 2.20
CA LEU A 92 10.85 -4.46 3.15
C LEU A 92 9.40 -4.83 2.82
N VAL A 93 9.05 -4.86 1.53
CA VAL A 93 7.72 -5.31 1.09
C VAL A 93 7.50 -6.77 1.43
N ASP A 94 8.49 -7.63 1.19
CA ASP A 94 8.46 -9.04 1.57
C ASP A 94 8.21 -9.16 3.09
N ALA A 95 9.00 -8.44 3.91
CA ALA A 95 8.84 -8.43 5.37
C ALA A 95 7.43 -8.02 5.82
N VAL A 96 6.84 -6.99 5.22
CA VAL A 96 5.47 -6.54 5.50
C VAL A 96 4.41 -7.60 5.12
N GLN A 97 4.64 -8.33 4.04
CA GLN A 97 3.71 -9.33 3.49
C GLN A 97 3.88 -10.73 4.09
N MET A 98 4.95 -10.98 4.85
CA MET A 98 5.15 -12.26 5.53
C MET A 98 3.96 -12.60 6.44
N ALA A 99 3.50 -13.85 6.34
CA ALA A 99 2.45 -14.42 7.17
C ALA A 99 3.00 -14.88 8.53
N ILE A 100 3.55 -13.93 9.30
CA ILE A 100 4.12 -14.14 10.65
C ILE A 100 3.41 -13.23 11.67
N PRO A 101 3.50 -13.54 12.98
CA PRO A 101 2.92 -12.69 14.02
C PRO A 101 3.41 -11.24 13.92
N ILE A 102 2.53 -10.28 14.24
CA ILE A 102 2.85 -8.84 14.15
C ILE A 102 4.06 -8.44 15.02
N SER A 103 4.24 -9.07 16.18
CA SER A 103 5.41 -8.83 17.04
C SER A 103 6.74 -9.24 16.37
N GLU A 104 6.73 -10.34 15.63
CA GLU A 104 7.90 -10.79 14.86
C GLU A 104 8.13 -9.90 13.64
N LYS A 105 7.06 -9.52 12.94
CA LYS A 105 7.10 -8.61 11.78
C LYS A 105 7.67 -7.24 12.15
N THR A 106 7.22 -6.65 13.26
CA THR A 106 7.70 -5.35 13.73
C THR A 106 9.14 -5.42 14.23
N THR A 107 9.54 -6.50 14.93
CA THR A 107 10.94 -6.74 15.31
C THR A 107 11.85 -6.82 14.09
N LEU A 108 11.40 -7.52 13.03
CA LEU A 108 12.12 -7.62 11.78
C LEU A 108 12.24 -6.27 11.06
N LEU A 109 11.17 -5.48 11.04
CA LEU A 109 11.19 -4.15 10.46
C LEU A 109 12.11 -3.20 11.24
N ASP A 110 12.09 -3.25 12.58
CA ASP A 110 13.02 -2.46 13.39
C ASP A 110 14.48 -2.81 13.05
N PHE A 111 14.79 -4.11 12.97
CA PHE A 111 16.10 -4.56 12.54
C PHE A 111 16.49 -4.05 11.14
N LEU A 112 15.61 -4.20 10.14
CA LEU A 112 15.90 -3.81 8.75
C LEU A 112 16.02 -2.29 8.58
N LEU A 113 15.20 -1.52 9.28
CA LEU A 113 15.20 -0.06 9.21
C LEU A 113 16.42 0.53 9.93
N ASP A 114 16.74 0.02 11.13
CA ASP A 114 17.80 0.58 11.97
C ASP A 114 19.20 0.16 11.49
N GLU A 115 19.42 -1.12 11.18
CA GLU A 115 20.71 -1.60 10.70
C GLU A 115 20.92 -1.26 9.21
N GLY A 116 19.85 -1.25 8.43
CA GLY A 116 19.90 -0.97 6.99
C GLY A 116 19.90 0.52 6.64
N GLY A 117 19.61 1.40 7.60
CA GLY A 117 19.54 2.86 7.39
C GLY A 117 18.48 3.29 6.38
N TRP A 118 17.41 2.50 6.21
CA TRP A 118 16.39 2.78 5.22
C TRP A 118 15.41 3.85 5.71
N ASP A 119 15.16 4.86 4.88
CA ASP A 119 14.19 5.91 5.19
C ASP A 119 12.76 5.37 5.05
N ILE A 120 11.99 5.33 6.15
CA ILE A 120 10.61 4.83 6.19
C ILE A 120 9.68 5.47 5.14
N ASN A 121 10.04 6.66 4.64
CA ASN A 121 9.31 7.42 3.63
C ASN A 121 9.84 7.24 2.21
N ALA A 122 10.88 6.44 2.01
CA ALA A 122 11.43 6.16 0.70
C ALA A 122 10.51 5.26 -0.13
N GLN A 123 10.78 5.27 -1.43
CA GLN A 123 10.05 4.48 -2.40
C GLN A 123 10.48 3.00 -2.32
N VAL A 124 9.52 2.10 -2.16
CA VAL A 124 9.67 0.66 -2.32
C VAL A 124 9.17 0.22 -3.69
N ASN A 125 9.83 -0.79 -4.25
CA ASN A 125 9.53 -1.41 -5.55
C ASN A 125 9.43 -0.42 -6.72
N GLY A 126 9.98 0.78 -6.59
CA GLY A 126 9.90 1.81 -7.62
C GLY A 126 8.51 2.44 -7.78
N TRP A 127 7.58 2.27 -6.83
CA TRP A 127 6.24 2.87 -6.97
C TRP A 127 5.66 3.46 -5.70
N ASN A 128 5.76 2.80 -4.54
CA ASN A 128 4.93 3.11 -3.36
C ASN A 128 5.79 3.41 -2.13
N THR A 129 5.18 3.86 -1.04
CA THR A 129 5.80 3.79 0.30
C THR A 129 5.50 2.43 0.96
N LEU A 130 6.21 2.09 2.04
CA LEU A 130 5.92 0.87 2.79
C LEU A 130 4.50 0.89 3.41
N LEU A 131 4.05 2.08 3.85
CA LEU A 131 2.71 2.30 4.41
C LEU A 131 1.58 1.96 3.42
N ASN A 132 1.77 2.22 2.13
CA ASN A 132 0.82 1.84 1.07
C ASN A 132 0.55 0.32 1.01
N TYR A 133 1.50 -0.53 1.40
CA TYR A 133 1.35 -1.99 1.40
C TYR A 133 0.72 -2.53 2.69
N ALA A 134 0.62 -1.71 3.74
CA ALA A 134 0.17 -2.14 5.06
C ALA A 134 -1.32 -1.91 5.32
N THR A 135 -2.07 -1.21 4.47
CA THR A 135 -3.42 -0.69 4.77
C THR A 135 -4.47 -1.74 5.17
N LYS A 136 -4.22 -3.03 4.89
CA LYS A 136 -5.06 -4.15 5.33
C LYS A 136 -4.81 -4.61 6.77
N ASP A 137 -3.66 -4.27 7.33
CA ASP A 137 -3.18 -4.72 8.65
C ASP A 137 -3.12 -3.51 9.60
N VAL A 138 -4.14 -3.40 10.47
CA VAL A 138 -4.32 -2.28 11.40
C VAL A 138 -3.09 -2.06 12.27
N GLU A 139 -2.58 -3.13 12.89
CA GLU A 139 -1.46 -3.03 13.82
C GLU A 139 -0.16 -2.67 13.09
N LEU A 140 0.01 -3.15 11.86
CA LEU A 140 1.16 -2.76 11.04
C LEU A 140 1.09 -1.30 10.58
N VAL A 141 -0.08 -0.80 10.18
CA VAL A 141 -0.27 0.62 9.88
C VAL A 141 0.10 1.45 11.10
N LYS A 142 -0.42 1.09 12.27
CA LYS A 142 -0.13 1.77 13.53
C LYS A 142 1.37 1.80 13.83
N TYR A 143 2.06 0.67 13.68
CA TYR A 143 3.51 0.58 13.84
C TYR A 143 4.25 1.52 12.88
N LEU A 144 3.94 1.48 11.58
CA LEU A 144 4.62 2.30 10.57
C LEU A 144 4.40 3.80 10.82
N LEU A 145 3.17 4.20 11.16
CA LEU A 145 2.86 5.60 11.51
C LEU A 145 3.62 6.04 12.77
N ASN A 146 3.69 5.19 13.81
CA ASN A 146 4.48 5.47 15.01
C ASN A 146 5.99 5.59 14.74
N ARG A 147 6.49 4.91 13.69
CA ARG A 147 7.87 5.03 13.22
C ARG A 147 8.11 6.21 12.28
N GLY A 148 7.09 7.05 12.05
CA GLY A 148 7.21 8.29 11.26
C GLY A 148 6.89 8.13 9.77
N ALA A 149 6.18 7.07 9.37
CA ALA A 149 5.67 6.97 8.02
C ALA A 149 4.67 8.11 7.73
N ASN A 150 4.88 8.82 6.63
CA ASN A 150 4.05 9.95 6.21
C ASN A 150 2.84 9.45 5.42
N PRO A 151 1.60 9.60 5.92
CA PRO A 151 0.40 9.09 5.26
C PRO A 151 0.04 9.87 3.99
N ASN A 152 0.69 11.00 3.72
CA ASN A 152 0.43 11.82 2.55
C ASN A 152 1.34 11.50 1.35
N LEU A 153 2.31 10.59 1.50
CA LEU A 153 3.15 10.16 0.38
C LEU A 153 2.46 9.08 -0.44
N GLY A 154 2.23 9.39 -1.71
CA GLY A 154 1.58 8.49 -2.67
C GLY A 154 2.51 7.86 -3.66
N PRO A 155 1.97 6.92 -4.45
CA PRO A 155 2.74 6.28 -5.48
C PRO A 155 3.19 7.27 -6.55
N VAL A 156 4.28 6.89 -7.20
CA VAL A 156 4.70 7.54 -8.43
C VAL A 156 3.62 7.35 -9.50
N VAL A 157 3.20 8.46 -10.11
CA VAL A 157 2.19 8.43 -11.16
C VAL A 157 2.86 8.01 -12.48
N GLY A 158 2.54 6.82 -12.99
CA GLY A 158 3.19 6.26 -14.19
C GLY A 158 3.10 7.14 -15.44
N VAL A 159 2.01 7.90 -15.60
CA VAL A 159 1.88 8.89 -16.68
C VAL A 159 2.89 10.04 -16.53
N ALA A 160 3.23 10.42 -15.30
CA ALA A 160 4.24 11.43 -15.03
C ALA A 160 5.66 10.88 -15.25
N VAL A 161 5.90 9.58 -14.98
CA VAL A 161 7.17 8.90 -15.30
C VAL A 161 7.41 8.92 -16.81
N SER A 162 6.43 8.49 -17.61
CA SER A 162 6.61 8.34 -19.05
C SER A 162 6.71 9.67 -19.80
N MET A 163 6.03 10.72 -19.29
CA MET A 163 5.96 12.01 -19.96
C MET A 163 7.01 13.01 -19.44
N TYR A 164 7.41 12.91 -18.17
CA TYR A 164 8.27 13.89 -17.51
C TYR A 164 9.49 13.29 -16.80
N GLY A 165 9.69 11.97 -16.84
CA GLY A 165 10.74 11.30 -16.09
C GLY A 165 10.56 11.38 -14.58
N ALA A 166 9.36 11.72 -14.11
CA ALA A 166 9.08 11.89 -12.68
C ALA A 166 9.07 10.53 -11.98
N SER A 167 10.17 10.17 -11.32
CA SER A 167 10.33 8.91 -10.59
C SER A 167 10.10 9.04 -9.08
N GLN A 168 9.50 10.15 -8.63
CA GLN A 168 9.40 10.51 -7.21
C GLN A 168 7.98 10.29 -6.66
N LEU A 169 7.91 9.98 -5.36
CA LEU A 169 6.66 9.88 -4.62
C LEU A 169 5.88 11.21 -4.68
N VAL A 170 4.56 11.12 -4.77
CA VAL A 170 3.70 12.30 -4.88
C VAL A 170 3.24 12.73 -3.49
N ALA A 171 3.69 13.91 -3.05
CA ALA A 171 3.23 14.51 -1.81
C ALA A 171 1.73 14.85 -1.88
N ASN A 172 1.02 14.66 -0.76
CA ASN A 172 -0.41 14.93 -0.61
C ASN A 172 -1.28 14.22 -1.65
N SER A 173 -0.87 13.04 -2.14
CA SER A 173 -1.62 12.27 -3.16
C SER A 173 -2.98 11.76 -2.71
N GLY A 174 -3.22 11.64 -1.40
CA GLY A 174 -4.37 10.93 -0.82
C GLY A 174 -4.39 9.42 -1.06
N ALA A 175 -3.37 8.82 -1.70
CA ALA A 175 -3.45 7.44 -2.18
C ALA A 175 -3.53 6.38 -1.07
N VAL A 176 -2.75 6.53 0.02
CA VAL A 176 -2.81 5.61 1.18
C VAL A 176 -4.23 5.61 1.75
N LEU A 177 -4.79 6.80 2.01
CA LEU A 177 -6.13 6.97 2.55
C LEU A 177 -7.20 6.43 1.59
N ALA A 178 -7.08 6.71 0.29
CA ALA A 178 -8.00 6.20 -0.73
C ALA A 178 -7.98 4.67 -0.81
N THR A 179 -6.82 4.03 -0.65
CA THR A 179 -6.70 2.57 -0.57
C THR A 179 -7.41 2.03 0.67
N ALA A 180 -7.14 2.61 1.86
CA ALA A 180 -7.78 2.19 3.11
C ALA A 180 -9.32 2.31 3.05
N VAL A 181 -9.84 3.38 2.43
CA VAL A 181 -11.28 3.55 2.20
C VAL A 181 -11.84 2.46 1.29
N ARG A 182 -11.14 2.13 0.17
CA ARG A 182 -11.57 1.07 -0.75
C ARG A 182 -11.52 -0.32 -0.12
N GLU A 183 -10.65 -0.52 0.85
CA GLU A 183 -10.54 -1.76 1.62
C GLU A 183 -11.60 -1.87 2.73
N GLY A 184 -12.35 -0.79 3.01
CA GLY A 184 -13.39 -0.77 4.05
C GLY A 184 -12.83 -0.74 5.48
N ASN A 185 -11.53 -0.48 5.64
CA ASN A 185 -10.87 -0.50 6.94
C ASN A 185 -11.02 0.84 7.67
N ARG A 186 -12.14 1.02 8.38
CA ARG A 186 -12.49 2.27 9.09
C ARG A 186 -11.46 2.66 10.15
N GLU A 187 -10.88 1.68 10.84
CA GLU A 187 -9.87 1.94 11.86
C GLU A 187 -8.58 2.49 11.24
N VAL A 188 -8.14 1.95 10.11
CA VAL A 188 -7.00 2.49 9.36
C VAL A 188 -7.31 3.89 8.83
N VAL A 189 -8.51 4.13 8.29
CA VAL A 189 -8.94 5.47 7.86
C VAL A 189 -8.84 6.47 9.00
N ASP A 190 -9.32 6.10 10.18
CA ASP A 190 -9.26 6.95 11.38
C ASP A 190 -7.85 7.26 11.81
N MET A 191 -6.98 6.24 11.89
CA MET A 191 -5.58 6.42 12.24
C MET A 191 -4.86 7.33 11.25
N LEU A 192 -5.07 7.14 9.94
CA LEU A 192 -4.44 7.96 8.91
C LEU A 192 -4.85 9.42 9.04
N VAL A 193 -6.13 9.71 9.21
CA VAL A 193 -6.64 11.09 9.38
C VAL A 193 -6.11 11.70 10.69
N GLN A 194 -6.08 10.94 11.80
CA GLN A 194 -5.48 11.39 13.06
C GLN A 194 -3.98 11.71 12.92
N GLN A 195 -3.27 11.01 12.04
CA GLN A 195 -1.86 11.24 11.72
C GLN A 195 -1.65 12.24 10.57
N GLY A 196 -2.68 13.05 10.25
CA GLY A 196 -2.56 14.18 9.33
C GLY A 196 -2.75 13.83 7.85
N ALA A 197 -3.34 12.68 7.51
CA ALA A 197 -3.73 12.40 6.12
C ALA A 197 -4.78 13.42 5.64
N VAL A 198 -4.54 14.00 4.46
CA VAL A 198 -5.44 15.01 3.88
C VAL A 198 -6.61 14.35 3.16
N LEU A 199 -7.79 14.40 3.79
CA LEU A 199 -9.01 13.77 3.31
C LEU A 199 -9.44 14.24 1.91
N ALA A 200 -9.31 15.54 1.64
CA ALA A 200 -9.70 16.18 0.38
C ALA A 200 -8.90 15.68 -0.85
N ASN A 201 -7.75 15.04 -0.65
CA ASN A 201 -6.94 14.51 -1.76
C ASN A 201 -7.23 13.04 -2.06
N ALA A 202 -8.00 12.36 -1.21
CA ALA A 202 -8.24 10.92 -1.33
C ALA A 202 -9.49 10.57 -2.15
N SER A 203 -10.35 11.55 -2.47
CA SER A 203 -11.69 11.30 -3.01
C SER A 203 -12.42 10.22 -2.22
N ALA A 204 -12.39 10.36 -0.89
CA ALA A 204 -12.82 9.33 0.05
C ALA A 204 -14.32 9.02 -0.09
N VAL A 205 -15.16 10.06 -0.27
CA VAL A 205 -16.61 9.91 -0.49
C VAL A 205 -16.88 9.10 -1.75
N HIS A 206 -16.17 9.42 -2.84
CA HIS A 206 -16.26 8.68 -4.11
C HIS A 206 -15.83 7.23 -4.00
N CYS A 207 -14.75 6.93 -3.26
CA CYS A 207 -14.28 5.58 -3.04
C CYS A 207 -15.29 4.75 -2.25
N ALA A 208 -15.88 5.33 -1.19
CA ALA A 208 -16.93 4.67 -0.42
C ALA A 208 -18.17 4.38 -1.28
N VAL A 209 -18.61 5.36 -2.10
CA VAL A 209 -19.71 5.21 -3.06
C VAL A 209 -19.41 4.12 -4.10
N GLU A 210 -18.22 4.11 -4.69
CA GLU A 210 -17.77 3.08 -5.65
C GLU A 210 -17.84 1.67 -5.05
N LYS A 211 -17.48 1.52 -3.77
CA LYS A 211 -17.60 0.24 -3.06
C LYS A 211 -19.01 -0.08 -2.57
N GLY A 212 -19.89 0.91 -2.48
CA GLY A 212 -21.22 0.75 -1.88
C GLY A 212 -21.16 0.53 -0.37
N ASP A 213 -20.08 0.98 0.28
CA ASP A 213 -19.88 0.84 1.72
C ASP A 213 -20.51 2.04 2.44
N GLU A 214 -21.76 1.88 2.87
CA GLU A 214 -22.53 2.90 3.59
C GLU A 214 -21.86 3.30 4.92
N ALA A 215 -21.29 2.33 5.65
CA ALA A 215 -20.67 2.61 6.94
C ALA A 215 -19.38 3.42 6.78
N MET A 216 -18.58 3.09 5.76
CA MET A 216 -17.41 3.89 5.40
C MET A 216 -17.81 5.28 4.89
N LEU A 217 -18.87 5.39 4.08
CA LEU A 217 -19.38 6.67 3.59
C LEU A 217 -19.77 7.60 4.74
N VAL A 218 -20.59 7.10 5.68
CA VAL A 218 -20.96 7.87 6.89
C VAL A 218 -19.70 8.25 7.68
N ARG A 219 -18.72 7.36 7.78
CA ARG A 219 -17.50 7.65 8.51
C ARG A 219 -16.68 8.78 7.88
N VAL A 220 -16.40 8.72 6.58
CA VAL A 220 -15.59 9.76 5.90
C VAL A 220 -16.29 11.11 5.89
N LEU A 221 -17.62 11.14 5.76
CA LEU A 221 -18.41 12.37 5.91
C LEU A 221 -18.32 12.91 7.35
N GLY A 222 -18.41 12.05 8.35
CA GLY A 222 -18.21 12.41 9.76
C GLY A 222 -16.79 12.89 10.10
N LEU A 223 -15.79 12.54 9.28
CA LEU A 223 -14.42 13.08 9.36
C LEU A 223 -14.25 14.42 8.62
N GLY A 224 -15.33 14.97 8.05
CA GLY A 224 -15.33 16.27 7.37
C GLY A 224 -15.01 16.20 5.88
N ALA A 225 -15.21 15.05 5.23
CA ALA A 225 -15.11 14.99 3.78
C ALA A 225 -16.21 15.84 3.13
N ASP A 226 -15.87 16.56 2.07
CA ASP A 226 -16.84 17.33 1.29
C ASP A 226 -17.79 16.36 0.56
N VAL A 227 -19.08 16.43 0.91
CA VAL A 227 -20.13 15.58 0.35
C VAL A 227 -20.30 15.77 -1.16
N ASP A 228 -19.92 16.94 -1.68
CA ASP A 228 -20.01 17.30 -3.10
C ASP A 228 -18.64 17.35 -3.80
N GLU A 229 -17.59 16.79 -3.18
CA GLU A 229 -16.23 16.74 -3.74
C GLU A 229 -16.25 16.22 -5.19
N LYS A 230 -15.69 16.98 -6.13
CA LYS A 230 -15.60 16.54 -7.53
C LYS A 230 -14.43 15.60 -7.70
N ASP A 231 -14.68 14.44 -8.33
CA ASP A 231 -13.63 13.45 -8.49
C ASP A 231 -12.46 13.91 -9.37
N THR A 232 -11.24 13.56 -8.93
CA THR A 232 -9.99 13.85 -9.64
C THR A 232 -9.38 12.63 -10.33
N PHE A 233 -10.13 11.50 -10.42
CA PHE A 233 -9.64 10.17 -10.87
C PHE A 233 -9.01 10.10 -12.28
N ALA A 234 -8.97 11.19 -13.04
CA ALA A 234 -8.25 11.26 -14.30
C ALA A 234 -6.76 10.88 -14.15
N VAL A 235 -6.16 11.04 -12.95
CA VAL A 235 -4.75 10.71 -12.68
C VAL A 235 -4.46 9.20 -12.74
N PHE A 236 -5.48 8.33 -12.56
CA PHE A 236 -5.31 6.86 -12.53
C PHE A 236 -6.09 6.13 -13.63
N GLY A 237 -6.47 6.82 -14.72
CA GLY A 237 -7.12 6.20 -15.87
C GLY A 237 -8.62 5.93 -15.72
N THR A 238 -9.23 6.25 -14.58
CA THR A 238 -10.68 6.15 -14.38
C THR A 238 -11.39 7.39 -14.92
N ARG A 239 -12.53 7.20 -15.60
CA ARG A 239 -13.33 8.34 -16.10
C ARG A 239 -13.95 9.08 -14.91
N THR A 240 -13.68 10.38 -14.82
CA THR A 240 -14.31 11.28 -13.85
C THR A 240 -15.82 11.35 -14.06
N VAL A 241 -16.57 11.29 -12.96
CA VAL A 241 -18.03 11.27 -12.89
C VAL A 241 -18.58 12.63 -12.44
N GLY A 242 -17.83 13.39 -11.63
CA GLY A 242 -18.28 14.63 -11.00
C GLY A 242 -18.50 14.45 -9.51
N THR A 243 -19.71 14.72 -9.00
CA THR A 243 -20.02 14.61 -7.55
C THR A 243 -20.31 13.16 -7.12
N PRO A 244 -20.16 12.83 -5.82
CA PRO A 244 -20.45 11.49 -5.32
C PRO A 244 -21.91 11.08 -5.53
N LEU A 245 -22.84 12.05 -5.42
CA LEU A 245 -24.26 11.82 -5.65
C LEU A 245 -24.55 11.42 -7.10
N VAL A 246 -23.93 12.10 -8.08
CA VAL A 246 -24.05 11.71 -9.49
C VAL A 246 -23.51 10.29 -9.73
N ARG A 247 -22.41 9.91 -9.08
CA ARG A 247 -21.88 8.53 -9.16
C ARG A 247 -22.88 7.52 -8.59
N ALA A 248 -23.39 7.75 -7.38
CA ALA A 248 -24.36 6.87 -6.75
C ALA A 248 -25.60 6.65 -7.63
N VAL A 249 -26.09 7.71 -8.28
CA VAL A 249 -27.23 7.62 -9.20
C VAL A 249 -26.89 6.81 -10.46
N ARG A 250 -25.75 7.08 -11.10
CA ARG A 250 -25.34 6.37 -12.32
C ARG A 250 -25.05 4.88 -12.10
N GLU A 251 -24.63 4.52 -10.90
CA GLU A 251 -24.38 3.14 -10.48
C GLU A 251 -25.61 2.48 -9.83
N ASN A 252 -26.75 3.18 -9.79
CA ASN A 252 -28.01 2.72 -9.20
C ASN A 252 -27.91 2.28 -7.73
N LYS A 253 -27.15 3.02 -6.92
CA LYS A 253 -26.90 2.73 -5.50
C LYS A 253 -27.83 3.53 -4.60
N VAL A 254 -29.08 3.07 -4.48
CA VAL A 254 -30.17 3.74 -3.74
C VAL A 254 -29.79 4.10 -2.30
N ASN A 255 -29.13 3.18 -1.57
CA ASN A 255 -28.71 3.44 -0.19
C ASN A 255 -27.67 4.56 -0.11
N MET A 256 -26.68 4.56 -1.01
CA MET A 256 -25.67 5.61 -1.08
C MET A 256 -26.28 6.97 -1.45
N VAL A 257 -27.24 6.99 -2.37
CA VAL A 257 -28.04 8.21 -2.68
C VAL A 257 -28.70 8.74 -1.40
N THR A 258 -29.38 7.87 -0.66
CA THR A 258 -30.08 8.26 0.57
C THR A 258 -29.13 8.83 1.62
N VAL A 259 -27.96 8.22 1.81
CA VAL A 259 -26.96 8.67 2.79
C VAL A 259 -26.36 10.02 2.36
N LEU A 260 -26.03 10.18 1.08
CA LEU A 260 -25.49 11.43 0.56
C LEU A 260 -26.49 12.59 0.70
N LEU A 261 -27.76 12.38 0.32
CA LEU A 261 -28.81 13.37 0.48
C LEU A 261 -28.95 13.79 1.96
N LYS A 262 -29.06 12.83 2.88
CA LYS A 262 -29.12 13.11 4.33
C LYS A 262 -27.93 13.90 4.88
N ASN A 263 -26.79 13.88 4.20
CA ASN A 263 -25.59 14.64 4.55
C ASN A 263 -25.42 15.92 3.71
N GLY A 264 -26.49 16.38 3.06
CA GLY A 264 -26.53 17.67 2.37
C GLY A 264 -25.96 17.68 0.95
N ALA A 265 -25.86 16.51 0.29
CA ALA A 265 -25.40 16.46 -1.09
C ALA A 265 -26.32 17.26 -2.02
N SER A 266 -25.75 18.16 -2.81
CA SER A 266 -26.51 18.97 -3.74
C SER A 266 -27.06 18.16 -4.90
N VAL A 267 -28.39 18.12 -5.01
CA VAL A 267 -29.09 17.52 -6.16
C VAL A 267 -28.94 18.34 -7.45
N ARG A 268 -28.39 19.57 -7.35
CA ARG A 268 -28.24 20.55 -8.44
C ARG A 268 -26.81 20.63 -8.97
N GLU A 269 -25.81 20.13 -8.24
CA GLU A 269 -24.45 20.10 -8.74
C GLU A 269 -24.34 19.18 -9.96
N LYS A 270 -23.62 19.67 -10.98
CA LYS A 270 -23.50 18.97 -12.26
C LYS A 270 -22.32 18.02 -12.24
N GLY A 271 -22.56 16.80 -12.68
CA GLY A 271 -21.50 15.85 -12.99
C GLY A 271 -20.73 16.25 -14.26
N ARG A 272 -19.72 15.46 -14.64
CA ARG A 272 -18.94 15.73 -15.86
C ARG A 272 -19.78 15.67 -17.15
N GLY A 273 -20.87 14.92 -17.15
CA GLY A 273 -21.82 14.86 -18.26
C GLY A 273 -22.70 16.11 -18.42
N GLY A 274 -22.52 17.15 -17.60
CA GLY A 274 -23.29 18.40 -17.65
C GLY A 274 -24.70 18.31 -17.07
N LEU A 275 -25.06 17.15 -16.51
CA LEU A 275 -26.34 16.89 -15.85
C LEU A 275 -26.16 16.77 -14.33
N SER A 276 -27.08 17.39 -13.63
CA SER A 276 -27.35 17.22 -12.20
C SER A 276 -28.35 16.09 -11.96
N VAL A 277 -28.49 15.66 -10.71
CA VAL A 277 -29.41 14.57 -10.36
C VAL A 277 -30.87 14.96 -10.60
N VAL A 278 -31.25 16.20 -10.30
CA VAL A 278 -32.62 16.69 -10.62
C VAL A 278 -32.89 16.67 -12.13
N GLU A 279 -31.91 17.00 -12.97
CA GLU A 279 -32.07 16.92 -14.43
C GLU A 279 -32.24 15.46 -14.89
N MET A 280 -31.46 14.52 -14.33
CA MET A 280 -31.60 13.08 -14.63
C MET A 280 -32.98 12.53 -14.22
N VAL A 281 -33.50 12.95 -13.07
CA VAL A 281 -34.87 12.62 -12.61
C VAL A 281 -35.91 13.10 -13.62
N LYS A 282 -35.84 14.36 -14.05
CA LYS A 282 -36.78 14.96 -15.02
C LYS A 282 -36.75 14.27 -16.38
N MET A 283 -35.59 13.77 -16.79
CA MET A 283 -35.43 13.02 -18.05
C MET A 283 -35.89 11.56 -17.95
N GLY A 284 -36.26 11.08 -16.76
CA GLY A 284 -36.65 9.68 -16.55
C GLY A 284 -35.49 8.69 -16.65
N TRP A 285 -34.26 9.14 -16.41
CA TRP A 285 -33.05 8.32 -16.56
C TRP A 285 -32.61 7.60 -15.27
N VAL A 286 -33.40 7.73 -14.20
CA VAL A 286 -33.10 7.16 -12.88
C VAL A 286 -34.16 6.16 -12.47
N ASP A 287 -33.75 5.21 -11.62
CA ASP A 287 -34.65 4.25 -10.98
C ASP A 287 -35.73 4.92 -10.13
N ASP A 288 -36.87 4.26 -9.99
CA ASP A 288 -38.04 4.74 -9.26
C ASP A 288 -37.76 5.05 -7.78
N TYR A 289 -36.91 4.27 -7.10
CA TYR A 289 -36.52 4.52 -5.73
C TYR A 289 -35.65 5.77 -5.60
N ILE A 290 -34.71 5.97 -6.54
CA ILE A 290 -33.87 7.17 -6.60
C ILE A 290 -34.73 8.39 -6.90
N ARG A 291 -35.65 8.30 -7.87
CA ARG A 291 -36.59 9.38 -8.17
C ARG A 291 -37.35 9.82 -6.92
N LYS A 292 -37.95 8.87 -6.21
CA LYS A 292 -38.71 9.15 -4.98
C LYS A 292 -37.83 9.77 -3.89
N ALA A 293 -36.61 9.29 -3.70
CA ALA A 293 -35.68 9.84 -2.71
C ALA A 293 -35.31 11.30 -3.03
N VAL A 294 -34.98 11.60 -4.29
CA VAL A 294 -34.62 12.95 -4.72
C VAL A 294 -35.81 13.91 -4.68
N GLU A 295 -37.00 13.47 -5.11
CA GLU A 295 -38.21 14.29 -5.08
C GLU A 295 -38.71 14.57 -3.65
N ALA A 296 -38.48 13.65 -2.72
CA ALA A 296 -38.76 13.89 -1.30
C ALA A 296 -37.78 14.94 -0.75
N TRP A 297 -36.48 14.77 -1.00
CA TRP A 297 -35.44 15.69 -0.54
C TRP A 297 -35.62 17.11 -1.08
N ALA A 298 -35.89 17.27 -2.38
CA ALA A 298 -36.04 18.57 -3.04
C ALA A 298 -37.28 19.37 -2.60
N LYS A 299 -38.15 18.81 -1.76
CA LYS A 299 -39.27 19.52 -1.12
C LYS A 299 -38.94 20.05 0.28
N GLU A 300 -37.85 19.57 0.86
CA GLU A 300 -37.40 19.90 2.22
C GLU A 300 -36.32 21.00 2.23
N ASP A 301 -35.59 21.18 1.12
CA ASP A 301 -34.68 22.31 0.81
C ASP A 301 -35.43 23.53 0.23
#